data_AF-A0A9D1MTV7-F1
#
_entry.id   AF-A0A9D1MTV7-F1
#
_cell.length_a   1.000
_cell.length_b   1.000
_cell.length_c   1.000
_cell.angle_alpha   90.00
_cell.angle_beta   90.00
_cell.angle_gamma   90.00
#
_symmetry.space_group_name_H-M   'P 1'
#
loop_
_entity.id
_entity.type
_entity.pdbx_description
1 polymer ?
#
loop_
_entity_poly.entity_id
_entity_poly.type
_entity_poly.pdbx_seq_one_letter_code
_entity_poly.pdbx_strand_id
1 'polypeptide(L)'
;MNKKQIKQEVAGIIFVSLAGTLAHFVYAISGENGFAALFVPVNESVWEHLKLLWFPYIIFAAVQFFLPGRKDSASFWAAKAAGAYMGTLFIAAFFYTYSGALGKTVTAIDILSFYLGVLGAFGTDYVLMRSARPAPKAAAAIGIAALAGMTLLFFLFTYHPPQIALFEDPQSGSFGIYSVLAPISGTAGL
;
A
#
# COMPACT_ATOMS: atom_id res chain seq x y z
N MET A 1 -25.95 -1.27 16.04
CA MET A 1 -24.87 -0.68 15.22
C MET A 1 -23.92 0.08 16.14
N ASN A 2 -22.64 -0.33 16.25
CA ASN A 2 -21.67 0.44 17.05
C ASN A 2 -21.26 1.69 16.26
N LYS A 3 -21.98 2.80 16.49
CA LYS A 3 -21.74 4.09 15.81
C LYS A 3 -20.28 4.55 15.91
N LYS A 4 -19.54 4.10 16.93
CA LYS A 4 -18.13 4.44 17.14
C LYS A 4 -17.21 3.79 16.12
N GLN A 5 -17.42 2.51 15.81
CA GLN A 5 -16.59 1.79 14.84
C GLN A 5 -16.77 2.36 13.43
N ILE A 6 -18.00 2.63 13.01
CA ILE A 6 -18.26 3.24 11.69
C ILE A 6 -17.56 4.61 11.56
N LYS A 7 -17.63 5.45 12.60
CA LYS A 7 -16.92 6.74 12.61
C LYS A 7 -15.39 6.56 12.48
N GLN A 8 -14.84 5.53 13.13
CA GLN A 8 -13.41 5.22 13.02
C GLN A 8 -13.04 4.76 11.60
N GLU A 9 -13.81 3.86 10.98
CA GLU A 9 -13.50 3.44 9.60
C GLU A 9 -13.64 4.58 8.61
N VAL A 10 -14.65 5.46 8.74
CA VAL A 10 -14.77 6.66 7.90
C VAL A 10 -13.59 7.62 8.11
N ALA A 11 -13.17 7.86 9.35
CA ALA A 11 -11.99 8.66 9.64
C ALA A 11 -10.72 8.04 9.05
N GLY A 12 -10.62 6.71 9.09
CA GLY A 12 -9.52 5.96 8.49
C GLY A 12 -9.48 6.08 6.97
N ILE A 13 -10.62 5.91 6.30
CA ILE A 13 -10.74 6.08 4.84
C ILE A 13 -10.26 7.49 4.44
N ILE A 14 -10.72 8.52 5.14
CA ILE A 14 -10.31 9.91 4.87
C ILE A 14 -8.81 10.09 5.13
N PHE A 15 -8.31 9.62 6.28
CA PHE A 15 -6.90 9.74 6.63
C PHE A 15 -5.99 9.05 5.61
N VAL A 16 -6.26 7.78 5.27
CA VAL A 16 -5.45 7.00 4.34
C VAL A 16 -5.50 7.60 2.94
N SER A 17 -6.66 8.06 2.50
CA SER A 17 -6.81 8.74 1.21
C SER A 17 -5.93 9.99 1.14
N LEU A 18 -6.03 10.88 2.14
CA LEU A 18 -5.26 12.12 2.16
C LEU A 18 -3.76 11.87 2.35
N ALA A 19 -3.39 11.06 3.33
CA ALA A 19 -2.00 10.78 3.64
C ALA A 19 -1.32 9.99 2.52
N GLY A 20 -2.01 9.04 1.88
CA GLY A 20 -1.52 8.32 0.72
C GLY A 20 -1.28 9.26 -0.46
N THR A 21 -2.26 10.09 -0.85
CA THR A 21 -2.04 11.07 -1.92
C THR A 21 -0.88 12.02 -1.61
N LEU A 22 -0.74 12.46 -0.36
CA LEU A 22 0.36 13.35 0.03
C LEU A 22 1.72 12.63 0.01
N ALA A 23 1.75 11.36 0.44
CA ALA A 23 2.95 10.52 0.47
C ALA A 23 3.61 10.38 -0.92
N HIS A 24 2.83 10.41 -2.00
CA HIS A 24 3.35 10.38 -3.37
C HIS A 24 4.39 11.48 -3.64
N PHE A 25 4.24 12.66 -3.03
CA PHE A 25 5.15 13.79 -3.26
C PHE A 25 6.32 13.85 -2.27
N VAL A 26 6.25 13.09 -1.18
CA VAL A 26 7.18 13.22 -0.06
C VAL A 26 8.61 12.87 -0.46
N TYR A 27 8.82 11.89 -1.34
CA TYR A 27 10.18 11.48 -1.72
C TYR A 27 10.94 12.63 -2.39
N ALA A 28 10.33 13.25 -3.41
CA ALA A 28 10.90 14.40 -4.09
C ALA A 28 11.06 15.62 -3.15
N ILE A 29 10.04 15.92 -2.34
CA ILE A 29 10.08 17.05 -1.38
C ILE A 29 11.18 16.85 -0.32
N SER A 30 11.48 15.60 0.04
CA SER A 30 12.53 15.27 1.00
C SER A 30 13.96 15.36 0.44
N GLY A 31 14.12 15.69 -0.84
CA GLY A 31 15.41 15.64 -1.53
C GLY A 31 15.91 14.22 -1.73
N GLU A 32 15.00 13.30 -2.11
CA GLU A 32 15.32 11.88 -2.38
C GLU A 32 15.97 11.17 -1.19
N ASN A 33 15.45 11.44 0.01
CA ASN A 33 16.00 10.91 1.25
C ASN A 33 15.81 9.39 1.34
N GLY A 34 16.91 8.64 1.53
CA GLY A 34 16.86 7.18 1.64
C GLY A 34 16.03 6.64 2.81
N PHE A 35 15.88 7.39 3.91
CA PHE A 35 14.95 6.97 4.96
C PHE A 35 13.49 7.17 4.54
N ALA A 36 13.18 8.26 3.83
CA ALA A 36 11.84 8.47 3.27
C ALA A 36 11.49 7.37 2.25
N ALA A 37 12.45 6.94 1.43
CA ALA A 37 12.29 5.85 0.45
C ALA A 37 11.67 4.57 1.03
N LEU A 38 11.88 4.29 2.32
CA LEU A 38 11.30 3.11 2.99
C LEU A 38 9.77 3.16 3.04
N PHE A 39 9.18 4.36 3.13
CA PHE A 39 7.76 4.55 3.44
C PHE A 39 6.93 5.11 2.28
N VAL A 40 7.57 5.78 1.32
CA VAL A 40 6.90 6.46 0.22
C VAL A 40 7.45 5.96 -1.12
N PRO A 41 6.69 6.07 -2.23
CA PRO A 41 7.17 5.64 -3.54
C PRO A 41 8.44 6.39 -3.93
N VAL A 42 9.45 5.67 -4.39
CA VAL A 42 10.67 6.25 -4.98
C VAL A 42 10.62 6.37 -6.50
N ASN A 43 9.69 5.65 -7.13
CA ASN A 43 9.44 5.66 -8.57
C ASN A 43 7.97 5.32 -8.85
N GLU A 44 7.61 5.22 -10.13
CA GLU A 44 6.22 5.05 -10.60
C GLU A 44 5.79 3.58 -10.76
N SER A 45 6.60 2.64 -10.25
CA SER A 45 6.26 1.21 -10.30
C SER A 45 5.04 0.88 -9.45
N VAL A 46 4.34 -0.20 -9.81
CA VAL A 46 3.18 -0.67 -9.04
C VAL A 46 3.58 -0.97 -7.60
N TRP A 47 4.71 -1.64 -7.38
CA TRP A 47 5.23 -1.96 -6.05
C TRP A 47 5.36 -0.72 -5.16
N GLU A 48 6.00 0.33 -5.68
CA GLU A 48 6.22 1.57 -4.96
C GLU A 48 4.89 2.28 -4.65
N HIS A 49 3.93 2.26 -5.58
CA HIS A 49 2.60 2.82 -5.34
C HIS A 49 1.77 2.06 -4.30
N LEU A 50 2.01 0.76 -4.05
CA LEU A 50 1.31 0.04 -2.98
C LEU A 50 1.60 0.63 -1.59
N LYS A 51 2.75 1.28 -1.40
CA LYS A 51 3.12 1.97 -0.15
C LYS A 51 2.13 3.07 0.25
N LEU A 52 1.51 3.72 -0.75
CA LEU A 52 0.54 4.80 -0.57
C LEU A 52 -0.71 4.35 0.20
N LEU A 53 -1.13 3.09 0.04
CA LEU A 53 -2.17 2.50 0.87
C LEU A 53 -1.57 1.92 2.14
N TRP A 54 -0.52 1.11 1.99
CA TRP A 54 -0.01 0.26 3.06
C TRP A 54 0.38 1.04 4.32
N PHE A 55 1.27 2.02 4.19
CA PHE A 55 1.82 2.72 5.36
C PHE A 55 0.79 3.59 6.09
N PRO A 56 0.01 4.45 5.40
CA PRO A 56 -1.04 5.19 6.08
C PRO A 56 -2.08 4.27 6.73
N TYR A 57 -2.43 3.15 6.10
CA TYR A 57 -3.39 2.20 6.65
C TYR A 57 -2.88 1.54 7.94
N ILE A 58 -1.65 1.03 7.97
CA ILE A 58 -1.10 0.40 9.18
C ILE A 58 -0.86 1.42 10.30
N ILE A 59 -0.48 2.66 9.98
CA ILE A 59 -0.38 3.77 10.95
C ILE A 59 -1.74 4.03 11.58
N PHE A 60 -2.79 4.13 10.75
CA PHE A 60 -4.15 4.32 11.25
C PHE A 60 -4.61 3.12 12.10
N ALA A 61 -4.33 1.89 11.67
CA ALA A 61 -4.65 0.68 12.43
C ALA A 61 -3.95 0.66 13.79
N ALA A 62 -2.68 1.06 13.87
CA ALA A 62 -1.94 1.16 15.12
C ALA A 62 -2.59 2.19 16.07
N VAL A 63 -2.99 3.36 15.57
CA VAL A 63 -3.72 4.36 16.37
C VAL A 63 -5.08 3.82 16.81
N GLN A 64 -5.85 3.23 15.89
CA GLN A 64 -7.19 2.70 16.13
C GLN A 64 -7.19 1.58 17.19
N PHE A 65 -6.10 0.79 17.29
CA PHE A 65 -5.96 -0.26 18.30
C PHE A 65 -6.10 0.26 19.74
N PHE A 66 -5.65 1.49 20.00
CA PHE A 66 -5.75 2.14 21.30
C PHE A 66 -7.07 2.89 21.51
N LEU A 67 -7.87 3.07 20.45
CA LEU A 67 -9.18 3.68 20.56
C LEU A 67 -10.22 2.67 21.09
N PRO A 68 -11.24 3.13 21.81
CA PRO A 68 -12.27 2.22 22.30
C PRO A 68 -13.19 1.80 21.14
N GLY A 69 -13.77 0.60 21.22
CA GLY A 69 -14.71 0.09 20.23
C GLY A 69 -14.24 -1.14 19.45
N ARG A 70 -12.98 -1.58 19.64
CA ARG A 70 -12.50 -2.88 19.15
C ARG A 70 -13.13 -4.03 19.93
N LYS A 71 -13.39 -5.16 19.25
CA LYS A 71 -13.95 -6.39 19.82
C LYS A 71 -12.94 -7.08 20.72
N ASP A 72 -11.85 -7.54 20.14
CA ASP A 72 -10.74 -8.22 20.80
C ASP A 72 -9.47 -8.04 19.94
N SER A 73 -8.29 -8.27 20.52
CA SER A 73 -7.02 -8.03 19.82
C SER A 73 -6.78 -9.01 18.67
N ALA A 74 -7.28 -10.24 18.75
CA ALA A 74 -7.08 -11.26 17.72
C ALA A 74 -7.89 -10.94 16.46
N SER A 75 -9.19 -10.67 16.63
CA SER A 75 -10.06 -10.28 15.52
C SER A 75 -9.62 -8.94 14.91
N PHE A 76 -9.11 -8.00 15.73
CA PHE A 76 -8.62 -6.72 15.24
C PHE A 76 -7.43 -6.87 14.28
N TRP A 77 -6.33 -7.47 14.74
CA TRP A 77 -5.12 -7.55 13.92
C TRP A 77 -5.28 -8.50 12.73
N ALA A 78 -6.08 -9.57 12.86
CA ALA A 78 -6.43 -10.42 11.73
C ALA A 78 -7.23 -9.67 10.66
N ALA A 79 -8.22 -8.86 11.07
CA ALA A 79 -9.02 -8.05 10.16
C ALA A 79 -8.19 -6.96 9.47
N LYS A 80 -7.32 -6.26 10.21
CA LYS A 80 -6.44 -5.22 9.65
C LYS A 80 -5.40 -5.81 8.70
N ALA A 81 -4.83 -6.97 9.01
CA ALA A 81 -3.97 -7.68 8.06
C ALA A 81 -4.75 -8.02 6.77
N ALA A 82 -5.90 -8.68 6.89
CA ALA A 82 -6.71 -9.06 5.73
C ALA A 82 -7.14 -7.84 4.89
N GLY A 83 -7.54 -6.74 5.53
CA GLY A 83 -7.88 -5.49 4.86
C GLY A 83 -6.72 -4.89 4.08
N ALA A 84 -5.54 -4.75 4.71
CA ALA A 84 -4.34 -4.22 4.08
C ALA A 84 -3.96 -5.04 2.83
N TYR A 85 -3.88 -6.37 2.96
CA TYR A 85 -3.55 -7.26 1.84
C TYR A 85 -4.59 -7.22 0.73
N MET A 86 -5.88 -7.24 1.07
CA MET A 86 -6.95 -7.15 0.09
C MET A 86 -6.80 -5.84 -0.71
N GLY A 87 -6.65 -4.69 -0.03
CA GLY A 87 -6.50 -3.39 -0.69
C GLY A 87 -5.30 -3.34 -1.63
N THR A 88 -4.12 -3.79 -1.18
CA THR A 88 -2.92 -3.80 -2.03
C THR A 88 -3.00 -4.79 -3.19
N LEU A 89 -3.55 -5.99 -2.98
CA LEU A 89 -3.72 -6.98 -4.03
C LEU A 89 -4.75 -6.51 -5.06
N PHE A 90 -5.82 -5.85 -4.61
CA PHE A 90 -6.80 -5.23 -5.49
C PHE A 90 -6.14 -4.18 -6.39
N ILE A 91 -5.34 -3.25 -5.83
CA ILE A 91 -4.66 -2.22 -6.63
C ILE A 91 -3.80 -2.87 -7.72
N ALA A 92 -2.95 -3.84 -7.36
CA ALA A 92 -2.08 -4.52 -8.32
C ALA A 92 -2.88 -5.29 -9.38
N ALA A 93 -3.87 -6.09 -8.97
CA ALA A 93 -4.69 -6.86 -9.90
C ALA A 93 -5.49 -5.96 -10.84
N PHE A 94 -6.12 -4.90 -10.31
CA PHE A 94 -6.87 -3.93 -11.09
C PHE A 94 -5.98 -3.22 -12.10
N PHE A 95 -4.81 -2.73 -11.67
CA PHE A 95 -3.82 -2.10 -12.54
C PHE A 95 -3.46 -2.97 -13.74
N TYR A 96 -3.01 -4.21 -13.51
CA TYR A 96 -2.59 -5.09 -14.60
C TYR A 96 -3.75 -5.56 -15.47
N THR A 97 -4.95 -5.70 -14.91
CA THR A 97 -6.13 -6.07 -15.67
C THR A 97 -6.51 -4.96 -16.65
N TYR A 98 -6.64 -3.72 -16.16
CA TYR A 98 -7.09 -2.62 -17.02
C TYR A 98 -6.01 -2.21 -18.02
N SER A 99 -4.76 -2.11 -17.59
CA SER A 99 -3.65 -1.69 -18.47
C SER A 99 -3.37 -2.74 -19.53
N GLY A 100 -3.46 -4.03 -19.19
CA GLY A 100 -3.38 -5.13 -20.15
C GLY A 100 -4.52 -5.12 -21.16
N ALA A 101 -5.75 -4.80 -20.74
CA ALA A 101 -6.91 -4.70 -21.64
C ALA A 101 -6.83 -3.48 -22.58
N LEU A 102 -6.29 -2.35 -22.12
CA LEU A 102 -6.20 -1.12 -22.90
C LEU A 102 -4.87 -0.96 -23.67
N GLY A 103 -3.85 -1.75 -23.34
CA GLY A 103 -2.49 -1.60 -23.88
C GLY A 103 -1.77 -0.32 -23.46
N LYS A 104 -2.30 0.41 -22.47
CA LYS A 104 -1.74 1.66 -21.95
C LYS A 104 -2.17 1.91 -20.50
N THR A 105 -1.41 2.72 -19.79
CA THR A 105 -1.80 3.24 -18.46
C THR A 105 -2.53 4.57 -18.59
N VAL A 106 -3.38 4.87 -17.63
CA VAL A 106 -4.11 6.14 -17.54
C VAL A 106 -4.11 6.59 -16.10
N THR A 107 -3.44 7.70 -15.80
CA THR A 107 -3.25 8.23 -14.44
C THR A 107 -4.56 8.35 -13.66
N ALA A 108 -5.64 8.80 -14.30
CA ALA A 108 -6.95 8.90 -13.65
C ALA A 108 -7.50 7.53 -13.18
N ILE A 109 -7.24 6.46 -13.95
CA ILE A 109 -7.62 5.09 -13.60
C ILE A 109 -6.72 4.54 -12.49
N ASP A 110 -5.42 4.89 -12.50
CA ASP A 110 -4.48 4.53 -11.44
C ASP A 110 -4.87 5.14 -10.09
N ILE A 111 -5.19 6.44 -10.08
CA ILE A 111 -5.71 7.15 -8.90
C ILE A 111 -7.03 6.52 -8.42
N LEU A 112 -7.94 6.19 -9.34
CA LEU A 112 -9.19 5.51 -8.99
C LEU A 112 -8.92 4.15 -8.35
N SER A 113 -7.97 3.38 -8.87
CA SER A 113 -7.60 2.06 -8.32
C SER A 113 -7.14 2.16 -6.87
N PHE A 114 -6.37 3.20 -6.53
CA PHE A 114 -5.94 3.49 -5.16
C PHE A 114 -7.16 3.71 -4.23
N TYR A 115 -8.08 4.61 -4.59
CA TYR A 115 -9.25 4.88 -3.76
C TYR A 115 -10.17 3.66 -3.62
N LEU A 116 -10.36 2.89 -4.68
CA LEU A 116 -11.11 1.64 -4.63
C LEU A 116 -10.41 0.60 -3.73
N GLY A 117 -9.08 0.53 -3.77
CA GLY A 117 -8.27 -0.29 -2.87
C GLY A 117 -8.44 0.12 -1.41
N VAL A 118 -8.45 1.42 -1.10
CA VAL A 118 -8.70 1.95 0.24
C VAL A 118 -10.10 1.55 0.72
N LEU A 119 -11.14 1.78 -0.09
CA LEU A 119 -12.51 1.39 0.25
C LEU A 119 -12.64 -0.10 0.48
N GLY A 120 -11.98 -0.90 -0.35
CA GLY A 120 -11.95 -2.34 -0.18
C GLY A 120 -11.24 -2.75 1.12
N ALA A 121 -10.08 -2.16 1.43
CA ALA A 121 -9.33 -2.50 2.65
C ALA A 121 -10.17 -2.28 3.92
N PHE A 122 -10.79 -1.11 4.04
CA PHE A 122 -11.70 -0.78 5.13
C PHE A 122 -13.01 -1.59 5.08
N GLY A 123 -13.52 -1.91 3.90
CA GLY A 123 -14.68 -2.78 3.76
C GLY A 123 -14.42 -4.19 4.29
N THR A 124 -13.29 -4.79 3.90
CA THR A 124 -12.86 -6.11 4.36
C THR A 124 -12.61 -6.12 5.87
N ASP A 125 -11.87 -5.15 6.40
CA ASP A 125 -11.60 -5.11 7.84
C ASP A 125 -12.89 -4.94 8.65
N TYR A 126 -13.83 -4.14 8.17
CA TYR A 126 -15.07 -3.85 8.87
C TYR A 126 -15.97 -5.08 8.92
N VAL A 127 -16.08 -5.81 7.81
CA VAL A 127 -16.82 -7.07 7.73
C VAL A 127 -16.23 -8.10 8.68
N LEU A 128 -14.90 -8.25 8.70
CA LEU A 128 -14.22 -9.22 9.56
C LEU A 128 -14.32 -8.85 11.04
N MET A 129 -14.15 -7.58 11.40
CA MET A 129 -14.31 -7.09 12.78
C MET A 129 -15.73 -7.30 13.31
N ARG A 130 -16.74 -7.31 12.42
CA ARG A 130 -18.14 -7.57 12.77
C ARG A 130 -18.55 -9.03 12.74
N SER A 131 -17.68 -9.94 12.31
CA SER A 131 -17.95 -11.37 12.33
C SER A 131 -18.37 -11.81 13.74
N ALA A 132 -19.46 -12.58 13.82
CA ALA A 132 -19.92 -13.16 15.08
C ALA A 132 -18.88 -14.13 15.65
N ARG A 133 -18.17 -14.85 14.78
CA ARG A 133 -17.12 -15.79 15.16
C ARG A 133 -15.86 -15.02 15.57
N PRO A 134 -15.40 -15.12 16.83
CA PRO A 134 -14.13 -14.53 17.23
C PRO A 134 -12.98 -15.23 16.51
N ALA A 135 -11.94 -14.47 16.18
CA ALA A 135 -10.72 -15.07 15.64
C ALA A 135 -10.01 -15.92 16.72
N PRO A 136 -9.28 -16.98 16.33
CA PRO A 136 -8.43 -17.73 17.25
C PRO A 136 -7.41 -16.82 17.93
N LYS A 137 -6.99 -17.13 19.17
CA LYS A 137 -6.03 -16.29 19.92
C LYS A 137 -4.71 -16.04 19.15
N ALA A 138 -4.24 -17.03 18.39
CA ALA A 138 -3.04 -16.92 17.56
C ALA A 138 -3.19 -15.93 16.39
N ALA A 139 -4.41 -15.59 15.98
CA ALA A 139 -4.67 -14.74 14.82
C ALA A 139 -4.12 -13.31 15.00
N ALA A 140 -4.01 -12.82 16.25
CA ALA A 140 -3.32 -11.57 16.53
C ALA A 140 -1.86 -11.61 16.05
N ALA A 141 -1.12 -12.62 16.53
CA ALA A 141 0.29 -12.79 16.23
C ALA A 141 0.52 -13.02 14.74
N ILE A 142 -0.32 -13.85 14.10
CA ILE A 142 -0.25 -14.10 12.65
C ILE A 142 -0.51 -12.82 11.86
N GLY A 143 -1.54 -12.05 12.22
CA GLY A 143 -1.86 -10.78 11.55
C GLY A 143 -0.73 -9.76 11.68
N ILE A 144 -0.17 -9.60 12.89
CA ILE A 144 0.98 -8.73 13.14
C ILE A 144 2.21 -9.21 12.35
N ALA A 145 2.50 -10.51 12.36
CA ALA A 145 3.63 -11.08 11.63
C ALA A 145 3.50 -10.89 10.11
N ALA A 146 2.28 -11.03 9.56
CA ALA A 146 2.02 -10.78 8.15
C ALA A 146 2.25 -9.30 7.80
N LEU A 147 1.69 -8.38 8.59
CA LEU A 147 1.90 -6.93 8.40
C LEU A 147 3.38 -6.54 8.50
N ALA A 148 4.09 -7.07 9.49
CA ALA A 148 5.52 -6.83 9.66
C ALA A 148 6.32 -7.41 8.49
N GLY A 149 6.02 -8.64 8.07
CA GLY A 149 6.68 -9.31 6.96
C GLY A 149 6.58 -8.52 5.65
N MET A 150 5.38 -8.07 5.28
CA MET A 150 5.19 -7.24 4.09
C MET A 150 5.88 -5.87 4.21
N THR A 151 5.87 -5.27 5.39
CA THR A 151 6.62 -4.02 5.65
C THR A 151 8.13 -4.21 5.42
N LEU A 152 8.68 -5.32 5.91
CA LEU A 152 10.09 -5.68 5.65
C LEU A 152 10.36 -5.92 4.16
N LEU A 153 9.41 -6.51 3.42
CA LEU A 153 9.53 -6.67 1.97
C LEU A 153 9.53 -5.31 1.26
N PHE A 154 8.66 -4.37 1.66
CA PHE A 154 8.70 -3.01 1.11
C PHE A 154 10.08 -2.39 1.29
N PHE A 155 10.63 -2.48 2.51
CA PHE A 155 11.97 -1.97 2.79
C PHE A 155 13.05 -2.66 1.95
N LEU A 156 13.05 -3.99 1.92
CA LEU A 156 14.03 -4.78 1.17
C LEU A 156 13.99 -4.46 -0.32
N PHE A 157 12.80 -4.52 -0.94
CA PHE A 157 12.67 -4.42 -2.39
C PHE A 157 12.69 -2.98 -2.91
N THR A 158 12.59 -1.97 -2.03
CA THR A 158 12.94 -0.59 -2.43
C THR A 158 14.42 -0.50 -2.85
N TYR A 159 15.30 -1.23 -2.16
CA TYR A 159 16.75 -1.21 -2.39
C TYR A 159 17.25 -2.39 -3.24
N HIS A 160 16.54 -3.51 -3.21
CA HIS A 160 16.87 -4.73 -3.92
C HIS A 160 15.65 -5.26 -4.72
N PRO A 161 15.13 -4.48 -5.68
CA PRO A 161 13.95 -4.83 -6.44
C PRO A 161 14.19 -6.05 -7.36
N PRO A 162 13.33 -7.08 -7.30
CA PRO A 162 13.29 -8.12 -8.32
C PRO A 162 13.07 -7.52 -9.72
N GLN A 163 13.76 -8.06 -10.72
CA GLN A 163 13.72 -7.57 -12.10
C GLN A 163 12.50 -8.13 -12.85
N ILE A 164 11.30 -7.78 -12.38
CA ILE A 164 10.01 -8.13 -12.98
C ILE A 164 9.08 -6.91 -13.02
N ALA A 165 8.07 -6.95 -13.88
CA ALA A 165 7.17 -5.82 -14.16
C ALA A 165 6.52 -5.15 -12.92
N LEU A 166 6.38 -5.87 -11.80
CA LEU A 166 5.83 -5.31 -10.56
C LEU A 166 6.70 -4.17 -9.97
N PHE A 167 8.01 -4.22 -10.18
CA PHE A 167 9.00 -3.31 -9.61
C PHE A 167 9.59 -2.34 -10.63
N GLU A 168 9.21 -2.49 -11.90
CA GLU A 168 9.67 -1.64 -12.99
C GLU A 168 8.84 -0.36 -13.04
N ASP A 169 9.53 0.78 -13.09
CA ASP A 169 8.92 2.07 -13.39
C ASP A 169 8.53 2.11 -14.89
N PRO A 170 7.24 2.22 -15.23
CA PRO A 170 6.78 2.21 -16.62
C PRO A 170 7.17 3.45 -17.42
N GLN A 171 7.62 4.53 -16.77
CA GLN A 171 8.06 5.77 -17.41
C GLN A 171 9.56 5.76 -17.70
N SER A 172 10.37 5.27 -16.75
CA SER A 172 11.83 5.33 -16.84
C SER A 172 12.50 3.99 -17.14
N GLY A 173 11.80 2.87 -16.97
CA GLY A 173 12.37 1.50 -17.02
C GLY A 173 13.27 1.18 -15.82
N SER A 174 13.27 2.03 -14.78
CA SER A 174 14.11 1.86 -13.60
C SER A 174 13.49 0.91 -12.57
N PHE A 175 14.29 0.50 -11.58
CA PHE A 175 13.85 -0.39 -10.51
C PHE A 175 14.26 0.17 -9.16
N GLY A 176 13.32 0.19 -8.22
CA GLY A 176 13.54 0.68 -6.85
C GLY A 176 14.13 2.09 -6.82
N ILE A 177 15.06 2.34 -5.89
CA ILE A 177 15.67 3.66 -5.67
C ILE A 177 16.64 4.09 -6.78
N TYR A 178 16.99 3.20 -7.71
CA TYR A 178 17.96 3.51 -8.76
C TYR A 178 17.25 4.18 -9.93
N SER A 179 17.68 5.38 -10.29
CA SER A 179 17.39 5.96 -11.60
C SER A 179 18.20 5.23 -12.66
N VAL A 180 17.62 4.91 -13.83
CA VAL A 180 18.43 4.54 -14.99
C VAL A 180 19.31 5.75 -15.29
N LEU A 181 20.62 5.65 -15.02
CA LEU A 181 21.59 6.58 -15.56
C LEU A 181 21.27 6.67 -17.06
N ALA A 182 20.98 7.88 -17.55
CA ALA A 182 20.68 8.17 -18.94
C ALA A 182 21.51 7.28 -19.87
N PRO A 183 20.94 6.76 -20.98
CA PRO A 183 21.67 5.88 -21.88
C PRO A 183 23.01 6.53 -22.18
N ILE A 184 24.10 5.77 -22.03
CA ILE A 184 25.43 6.21 -22.42
C ILE A 184 25.30 6.59 -23.90
N SER A 185 25.13 7.88 -24.18
CA SER A 185 25.27 8.48 -25.49
C SER A 185 26.77 8.55 -25.79
N GLY A 186 27.38 7.37 -25.84
CA GLY A 186 28.74 7.12 -26.28
C GLY A 186 28.66 6.62 -27.72
N THR A 187 28.58 7.57 -28.64
CA THR A 187 29.30 7.57 -29.92
C THR A 187 29.88 6.22 -30.39
N ALA A 188 29.24 5.64 -31.40
CA ALA A 188 29.95 4.88 -32.43
C ALA A 188 29.22 5.07 -33.77
N GLY A 189 29.23 6.31 -34.25
CA GLY A 189 29.21 6.60 -35.68
C GLY A 189 30.63 6.95 -36.11
N LEU A 190 31.06 6.33 -37.21
CA LEU A 190 32.38 6.31 -37.86
C LEU A 190 33.33 5.19 -37.40
#